data_AF-A0AAX2KJ76-F1
#
_entry.id   AF-A0AAX2KJ76-F1
#
_cell.length_a   1.000
_cell.length_b   1.000
_cell.length_c   1.000
_cell.angle_alpha   90.00
_cell.angle_beta   90.00
_cell.angle_gamma   90.00
#
_symmetry.space_group_name_H-M   'P 1'
#
loop_
_entity.id
_entity.type
_entity.pdbx_description
1 polymer ?
#
loop_
_entity_poly.entity_id
_entity_poly.type
_entity_poly.pdbx_seq_one_letter_code
_entity_poly.pdbx_strand_id
1 'polypeptide(L)'
;MLDESGGVVTRTQDFEPGGQVFSRGEWLTIIRVNKSNGAVSSVTTPNYSFLGYSGTMKVTPDRITDYKAPSAEEAAVASQAAKRPPVVNYPGEGFREMTKA
;
A
#
# COMPACT_ATOMS: atom_id res chain seq x y z
N MET A 1 -11.85 -33.71 3.74
CA MET A 1 -11.81 -32.65 4.76
C MET A 1 -10.92 -31.56 4.20
N LEU A 2 -11.49 -30.53 3.56
CA LEU A 2 -10.71 -29.34 3.21
C LEU A 2 -10.51 -28.59 4.53
N ASP A 3 -9.26 -28.33 4.88
CA ASP A 3 -8.90 -27.58 6.07
C ASP A 3 -9.29 -26.11 5.85
N GLU A 4 -10.51 -25.75 6.24
CA GLU A 4 -11.02 -24.37 6.28
C GLU A 4 -10.39 -23.62 7.46
N SER A 5 -9.07 -23.53 7.47
CA SER A 5 -8.34 -22.56 8.29
C SER A 5 -8.43 -21.17 7.65
N GLY A 6 -9.65 -20.71 7.39
CA GLY A 6 -9.97 -19.34 7.01
C GLY A 6 -9.94 -18.45 8.24
N GLY A 7 -8.76 -18.28 8.83
CA GLY A 7 -8.56 -17.35 9.93
C GLY A 7 -8.93 -15.94 9.47
N VAL A 8 -10.13 -15.48 9.82
CA VAL A 8 -10.47 -14.07 9.74
C VAL A 8 -9.45 -13.35 10.61
N VAL A 9 -8.48 -12.69 9.98
CA VAL A 9 -7.49 -11.87 10.68
C VAL A 9 -8.29 -10.84 11.48
N THR A 10 -8.29 -11.05 12.79
CA THR A 10 -9.07 -10.22 13.71
C THR A 10 -8.65 -8.77 13.54
N ARG A 11 -9.63 -7.87 13.51
CA ARG A 11 -9.51 -6.40 13.28
C ARG A 11 -8.51 -5.66 14.20
N THR A 12 -7.87 -6.38 15.11
CA THR A 12 -6.91 -5.93 16.13
C THR A 12 -5.46 -6.06 15.72
N GLN A 13 -5.13 -6.63 14.56
CA GLN A 13 -3.74 -6.73 14.12
C GLN A 13 -3.24 -5.35 13.63
N ASP A 14 -2.24 -4.80 14.31
CA ASP A 14 -1.55 -3.59 13.89
C ASP A 14 -0.74 -3.90 12.63
N PHE A 15 -1.27 -3.49 11.48
CA PHE A 15 -0.53 -3.53 10.22
C PHE A 15 0.52 -2.41 10.18
N GLU A 16 1.68 -2.74 9.63
CA GLU A 16 2.77 -1.78 9.40
C GLU A 16 3.04 -1.58 7.91
N PRO A 17 3.28 -0.33 7.45
CA PRO A 17 3.79 -0.07 6.11
C PRO A 17 5.09 -0.84 5.84
N GLY A 18 5.20 -1.44 4.66
CA GLY A 18 6.29 -2.33 4.27
C GLY A 18 5.99 -3.82 4.53
N GLY A 19 5.02 -4.16 5.39
CA GLY A 19 4.60 -5.54 5.59
C GLY A 19 3.87 -6.12 4.37
N GLN A 20 3.67 -7.43 4.34
CA GLN A 20 2.91 -8.10 3.26
C GLN A 20 1.60 -8.68 3.80
N VAL A 21 0.52 -8.49 3.06
CA VAL A 21 -0.80 -9.05 3.37
C VAL A 21 -1.20 -10.04 2.29
N PHE A 22 -1.71 -11.20 2.69
CA PHE A 22 -2.25 -12.17 1.76
C PHE A 22 -3.72 -11.88 1.50
N SER A 23 -4.06 -11.67 0.23
CA SER A 23 -5.44 -11.42 -0.19
C SER A 23 -5.70 -12.03 -1.56
N ARG A 24 -6.83 -12.74 -1.71
CA ARG A 24 -7.26 -13.36 -2.97
C ARG A 24 -6.20 -14.21 -3.68
N GLY A 25 -5.36 -14.93 -2.91
CA GLY A 25 -4.33 -15.80 -3.47
C GLY A 25 -3.00 -15.12 -3.78
N GLU A 26 -2.86 -13.82 -3.46
CA GLU A 26 -1.65 -13.05 -3.75
C GLU A 26 -1.11 -12.35 -2.50
N TRP A 27 0.22 -12.33 -2.37
CA TRP A 27 0.93 -11.56 -1.35
C TRP A 27 1.14 -10.13 -1.85
N LEU A 28 0.58 -9.17 -1.11
CA LEU A 28 0.59 -7.76 -1.48
C LEU A 28 1.35 -6.94 -0.44
N THR A 29 2.32 -6.14 -0.87
CA THR A 29 3.04 -5.23 0.01
C THR A 29 2.18 -4.04 0.42
N ILE A 30 2.13 -3.76 1.72
CA ILE A 30 1.45 -2.60 2.28
C ILE A 30 2.27 -1.35 1.98
N ILE A 31 1.70 -0.44 1.20
CA ILE A 31 2.27 0.88 0.92
C ILE A 31 1.89 1.85 2.04
N ARG A 32 0.65 1.76 2.53
CA ARG A 32 0.11 2.65 3.56
C ARG A 32 -0.94 1.94 4.40
N VAL A 33 -1.00 2.27 5.69
CA VAL A 33 -2.07 1.83 6.59
C VAL A 33 -2.96 3.02 6.90
N ASN A 34 -4.26 2.91 6.65
CA ASN A 34 -5.24 3.93 6.98
C ASN A 34 -5.94 3.52 8.27
N LYS A 35 -5.91 4.42 9.26
CA LYS A 35 -6.58 4.23 10.55
C LYS A 35 -7.75 5.21 10.66
N SER A 36 -8.87 4.75 11.22
CA SER A 36 -10.06 5.55 11.53
C SER A 36 -10.52 5.19 12.93
N ASN A 37 -10.77 6.18 13.78
CA ASN A 37 -11.14 5.98 15.19
C ASN A 37 -10.17 5.05 15.96
N GLY A 38 -8.88 5.14 15.68
CA GLY A 38 -7.84 4.32 16.32
C GLY A 38 -7.71 2.88 15.79
N ALA A 39 -8.62 2.41 14.94
CA ALA A 39 -8.57 1.08 14.33
C ALA A 39 -8.15 1.14 12.86
N VAL A 40 -7.53 0.08 12.34
CA VAL A 40 -7.19 -0.02 10.91
C VAL A 40 -8.48 -0.15 10.09
N SER A 41 -8.72 0.82 9.20
CA SER A 41 -9.89 0.82 8.32
C SER A 41 -9.58 0.21 6.95
N SER A 42 -8.38 0.42 6.42
CA SER A 42 -7.91 -0.21 5.18
C SER A 42 -6.40 -0.14 5.03
N VAL A 43 -5.83 -1.07 4.28
CA VAL A 43 -4.43 -1.01 3.84
C VAL A 43 -4.38 -0.69 2.35
N THR A 44 -3.46 0.19 1.94
CA THR A 44 -3.21 0.49 0.54
C THR A 44 -2.12 -0.44 0.02
N THR A 45 -2.44 -1.20 -1.02
CA THR A 45 -1.56 -2.17 -1.67
C THR A 45 -1.52 -1.90 -3.17
N PRO A 46 -0.57 -2.48 -3.91
CA PRO A 46 -0.68 -2.62 -5.36
C PRO A 46 -1.99 -3.31 -5.75
N ASN A 47 -2.44 -3.08 -6.98
CA ASN A 47 -3.50 -3.89 -7.56
C ASN A 47 -3.07 -5.36 -7.66
N TYR A 48 -4.05 -6.26 -7.60
CA TYR A 48 -3.83 -7.66 -7.89
C TYR A 48 -3.25 -7.83 -9.30
N SER A 49 -2.31 -8.75 -9.43
CA SER A 49 -1.73 -9.15 -10.72
C SER A 49 -2.78 -9.50 -11.76
N PHE A 50 -3.88 -10.17 -11.37
CA PHE A 50 -4.94 -10.60 -12.28
C PHE A 50 -5.74 -9.46 -12.92
N LEU A 51 -5.67 -8.24 -12.37
CA LEU A 51 -6.41 -7.09 -12.92
C LEU A 51 -5.75 -6.53 -14.19
N GLY A 52 -4.47 -6.82 -14.44
CA GLY A 52 -3.79 -6.42 -15.67
C GLY A 52 -3.50 -4.92 -15.82
N TYR A 53 -3.75 -4.10 -14.79
CA TYR A 53 -3.39 -2.68 -14.78
C TYR A 53 -2.66 -2.27 -13.50
N SER A 54 -1.64 -1.43 -13.67
CA SER A 54 -0.84 -0.90 -12.56
C SER A 54 -1.60 0.19 -11.82
N GLY A 55 -1.53 0.14 -10.50
CA GLY A 55 -2.21 1.08 -9.62
C GLY A 55 -2.16 0.61 -8.18
N THR A 56 -2.75 1.41 -7.30
CA THR A 56 -2.91 1.07 -5.89
C THR A 56 -4.38 0.92 -5.56
N MET A 57 -4.73 -0.07 -4.74
CA MET A 57 -6.08 -0.25 -4.21
C MET A 57 -6.11 -0.21 -2.69
N LYS A 58 -7.31 -0.10 -2.13
CA LYS A 58 -7.55 -0.23 -0.70
C LYS A 58 -8.13 -1.61 -0.43
N VAL A 59 -7.44 -2.38 0.40
CA VAL A 59 -7.89 -3.69 0.88
C VAL A 59 -8.43 -3.51 2.30
N THR A 60 -9.65 -3.96 2.53
CA THR A 60 -10.27 -3.98 3.86
C THR A 60 -9.68 -5.13 4.68
N PRO A 61 -9.55 -4.98 6.01
CA PRO A 61 -9.03 -6.05 6.86
C PRO A 61 -9.79 -7.38 6.76
N ASP A 62 -11.09 -7.35 6.42
CA ASP A 62 -11.88 -8.59 6.26
C ASP A 62 -11.43 -9.46 5.07
N ARG A 63 -10.73 -8.87 4.10
CA ARG A 63 -10.21 -9.57 2.90
C ARG A 63 -8.76 -10.02 3.07
N ILE A 64 -8.17 -9.80 4.25
CA ILE A 64 -6.82 -10.20 4.58
C ILE A 64 -6.90 -11.51 5.34
N THR A 65 -6.27 -12.54 4.80
CA THR A 65 -6.28 -13.89 5.38
C THR A 65 -4.97 -14.23 6.06
N ASP A 66 -3.89 -13.54 5.73
CA ASP A 66 -2.59 -13.71 6.38
C ASP A 66 -1.79 -12.40 6.36
N TYR A 67 -0.84 -12.26 7.29
CA TYR A 67 0.01 -11.09 7.45
C TYR A 67 1.44 -11.47 7.79
N LYS A 68 2.38 -10.83 7.08
CA LYS A 68 3.81 -10.90 7.35
C LYS A 68 4.34 -9.50 7.67
N ALA A 69 4.94 -9.36 8.85
CA ALA A 69 5.56 -8.10 9.27
C ALA A 69 6.69 -7.69 8.31
N PRO A 70 6.90 -6.38 8.09
CA PRO A 70 8.03 -5.90 7.30
C PRO A 70 9.35 -6.37 7.89
N SER A 71 10.30 -6.76 7.04
CA SER A 71 11.70 -6.74 7.46
C SER A 71 12.17 -5.29 7.63
N ALA A 72 13.18 -5.06 8.47
CA ALA A 72 13.68 -3.71 8.78
C ALA A 72 14.11 -2.92 7.52
N GLU A 73 14.51 -3.61 6.46
CA GLU A 73 14.92 -3.01 5.18
C GLU A 73 13.71 -2.54 4.35
N GLU A 74 12.61 -3.31 4.35
CA GLU A 74 11.39 -2.99 3.58
C GLU A 74 10.62 -1.81 4.19
N ALA A 75 10.61 -1.69 5.52
CA ALA A 75 10.03 -0.54 6.22
C ALA A 75 10.78 0.77 5.87
N ALA A 76 12.10 0.70 5.72
CA ALA A 76 12.93 1.86 5.36
C ALA A 76 12.65 2.33 3.93
N VAL A 77 12.50 1.40 2.97
CA VAL A 77 12.17 1.72 1.57
C VAL A 77 10.76 2.31 1.45
N ALA A 78 9.78 1.76 2.17
CA ALA A 78 8.41 2.29 2.19
C ALA A 78 8.34 3.73 2.75
N SER A 79 9.10 4.02 3.80
CA SER A 79 9.22 5.37 4.38
C SER A 79 9.86 6.36 3.40
N GLN A 80 10.87 5.93 2.63
CA GLN A 80 11.51 6.78 1.61
C GLN A 80 10.59 7.05 0.41
N ALA A 81 9.83 6.05 -0.05
CA ALA A 81 8.88 6.22 -1.15
C ALA A 81 7.70 7.14 -0.79
N ALA A 82 7.31 7.20 0.49
CA ALA A 82 6.31 8.14 0.99
C ALA A 82 6.81 9.59 1.02
N LYS A 83 8.13 9.80 1.15
CA LYS A 83 8.80 11.11 1.07
C LYS A 83 9.05 11.51 -0.39
N ARG A 84 8.04 11.43 -1.24
CA ARG A 84 8.15 12.03 -2.58
C ARG A 84 8.51 13.51 -2.41
N PRO A 85 9.62 13.98 -3.00
CA PRO A 85 9.96 15.38 -2.92
C PRO A 85 8.80 16.21 -3.51
N PRO A 86 8.56 17.43 -3.00
CA PRO A 86 7.56 18.30 -3.59
C PRO A 86 7.85 18.44 -5.08
N VAL A 87 6.80 18.33 -5.90
CA VAL A 87 6.88 18.67 -7.33
C VAL A 87 7.10 20.19 -7.39
N VAL A 88 8.37 20.61 -7.37
CA VAL A 88 8.72 22.01 -7.54
C VAL A 88 9.03 22.23 -9.00
N ASN A 89 8.18 23.04 -9.65
CA ASN A 89 8.40 23.47 -11.02
C ASN A 89 9.41 24.62 -11.00
N TYR A 90 10.70 24.30 -10.94
CA TYR A 90 11.75 25.31 -11.10
C TYR A 90 11.93 25.60 -12.59
N PRO A 91 11.81 26.86 -13.04
CA PRO A 91 12.18 27.21 -14.41
C PRO A 91 13.68 26.96 -14.59
N GLY A 92 14.04 26.14 -15.57
CA GLY A 92 15.41 25.85 -15.97
C GLY A 92 15.72 26.38 -17.37
N GLU A 93 16.98 26.29 -17.77
CA GLU A 93 17.39 26.63 -19.14
C GLU A 93 16.73 25.67 -20.14
N GLY A 94 16.00 26.21 -21.13
CA GLY A 94 15.24 25.44 -22.12
C GLY A 94 13.73 25.28 -21.85
N PHE A 95 13.21 25.84 -20.75
CA PHE A 95 11.77 25.83 -20.47
C PHE A 95 11.07 26.88 -21.33
N ARG A 96 10.08 26.43 -22.13
CA ARG A 96 9.28 27.32 -22.99
C ARG A 96 8.07 27.82 -22.21
N GLU A 97 8.07 29.10 -21.85
CA GLU A 97 6.90 29.75 -21.27
C GLU A 97 5.84 29.94 -22.37
N MET A 98 4.63 29.40 -22.14
CA MET A 98 3.48 29.73 -22.99
C MET A 98 3.01 31.14 -22.65
N THR A 99 3.51 32.14 -23.38
CA THR A 99 2.96 33.50 -23.29
C THR A 99 1.56 33.52 -23.88
N LYS A 100 0.62 34.03 -23.08
CA LYS A 100 -0.82 34.13 -23.37
C LYS A 100 -1.08 34.87 -24.69
N ALA A 101 -1.97 34.34 -25.52
CA ALA A 101 -2.50 35.01 -26.71
C ALA A 101 -3.48 36.12 -26.34
#